data_AF-A0A9D8MTN7-F1
#
_entry.id   AF-A0A9D8MTN7-F1
#
_cell.length_a   1.000
_cell.length_b   1.000
_cell.length_c   1.000
_cell.angle_alpha   90.00
_cell.angle_beta   90.00
_cell.angle_gamma   90.00
#
_symmetry.space_group_name_H-M   'P 1'
#
loop_
_entity.id
_entity.type
_entity.pdbx_description
1 polymer ?
#
loop_
_entity_poly.entity_id
_entity_poly.type
_entity_poly.pdbx_seq_one_letter_code
_entity_poly.pdbx_strand_id
1 'polypeptide(L)'
;MSNQVRESGRLSSRARRVFLSMASPFGFGGDPKLFCSLDTVNLPPMMGRADAAFEAALRIVENSGFFDLNDEERLARYRTLRKLLTCARENVEALSALQKSGKRMSFGELAQAYGYLERISGVLCDFLQSQIDVMNFSGRRFGRNTAHPETVSADPELDIFRLMKDFLLGQKDEFDNLRGEFRKLLPAQELERYNKAYSEYVPLYTAMADAPSAAAEEEGER
;
A
#
# COMPACT_ATOMS: atom_id res chain seq x y z
N MET A 1 52.44 43.61 27.62
CA MET A 1 52.27 42.20 27.23
C MET A 1 50.79 41.89 27.16
N SER A 2 50.35 41.44 25.99
CA SER A 2 49.09 40.81 25.54
C SER A 2 47.83 40.82 26.41
N ASN A 3 46.72 41.30 25.84
CA ASN A 3 45.39 40.70 25.98
C ASN A 3 44.57 40.89 24.68
N GLN A 4 44.19 39.78 24.05
CA GLN A 4 43.28 39.68 22.91
C GLN A 4 41.85 40.03 23.32
N VAL A 5 41.05 40.70 22.46
CA VAL A 5 39.70 40.25 22.08
C VAL A 5 39.34 40.81 20.69
N ARG A 6 38.79 39.91 19.87
CA ARG A 6 38.27 40.02 18.51
C ARG A 6 37.26 41.16 18.28
N GLU A 7 37.43 41.95 17.22
CA GLU A 7 36.33 42.64 16.54
C GLU A 7 36.22 42.14 15.10
N SER A 8 35.64 40.96 14.96
CA SER A 8 35.24 40.39 13.67
C SER A 8 33.82 40.86 13.35
N GLY A 9 33.68 41.74 12.36
CA GLY A 9 32.53 41.81 11.45
C GLY A 9 31.15 42.07 12.05
N ARG A 10 30.80 43.34 12.27
CA ARG A 10 29.40 43.77 12.32
C ARG A 10 28.76 43.65 10.93
N LEU A 11 28.24 42.46 10.61
CA LEU A 11 27.33 42.27 9.48
C LEU A 11 26.15 43.23 9.62
N SER A 12 25.90 44.01 8.56
CA SER A 12 24.89 45.07 8.55
C SER A 12 23.51 44.52 8.91
N SER A 13 22.73 45.31 9.62
CA SER A 13 21.34 45.00 10.01
C SER A 13 20.45 44.64 8.81
N ARG A 14 20.84 45.02 7.59
CA ARG A 14 20.19 44.64 6.33
C ARG A 14 20.48 43.18 5.95
N ALA A 15 21.71 42.69 6.15
CA ALA A 15 22.06 41.27 5.98
C ALA A 15 21.36 40.38 7.02
N ARG A 16 21.23 40.85 8.27
CA ARG A 16 20.41 40.18 9.29
C ARG A 16 18.93 40.13 8.89
N ARG A 17 18.39 41.19 8.31
CA ARG A 17 16.99 41.24 7.89
C ARG A 17 16.70 40.35 6.66
N VAL A 18 17.67 40.16 5.76
CA VAL A 18 17.57 39.20 4.65
C VAL A 18 17.72 37.75 5.14
N PHE A 19 18.60 37.48 6.11
CA PHE A 19 18.68 36.16 6.77
C PHE A 19 17.46 35.83 7.63
N LEU A 20 16.85 36.84 8.28
CA LEU A 20 15.60 36.69 9.03
C LEU A 20 14.34 36.68 8.13
N SER A 21 14.42 37.22 6.91
CA SER A 21 13.35 37.11 5.91
C SER A 21 13.44 35.83 5.07
N MET A 22 14.51 35.04 5.23
CA MET A 22 14.42 33.60 4.99
C MET A 22 13.64 32.96 6.14
N ALA A 23 12.41 33.43 6.32
CA ALA A 23 11.40 32.72 7.08
C ALA A 23 11.32 31.34 6.44
N SER A 24 11.80 30.34 7.17
CA SER A 24 11.73 28.97 6.72
C SER A 24 10.26 28.63 6.41
N PRO A 25 10.00 27.78 5.42
CA PRO A 25 8.62 27.43 5.05
C PRO A 25 7.87 26.65 6.15
N PHE A 26 8.45 26.52 7.36
CA PHE A 26 7.98 25.71 8.47
C PHE A 26 6.99 26.44 9.41
N GLY A 27 6.37 27.54 8.95
CA GLY A 27 5.23 28.16 9.64
C GLY A 27 3.97 27.29 9.70
N PHE A 28 3.92 26.18 8.94
CA PHE A 28 2.84 25.20 8.95
C PHE A 28 3.25 23.92 9.70
N GLY A 29 3.58 24.04 10.99
CA GLY A 29 3.42 22.95 11.98
C GLY A 29 4.08 21.58 11.73
N GLY A 30 5.06 21.45 10.85
CA GLY A 30 5.90 20.26 10.69
C GLY A 30 7.21 20.43 11.45
N ASP A 31 7.58 19.49 12.31
CA ASP A 31 8.87 19.52 13.02
C ASP A 31 10.00 19.32 11.99
N PRO A 32 10.94 20.27 11.81
CA PRO A 32 12.03 20.13 10.83
C PRO A 32 12.90 18.90 11.08
N LYS A 33 12.96 18.42 12.33
CA LYS A 33 13.73 17.24 12.73
C LYS A 33 13.12 15.92 12.22
N LEU A 34 11.83 15.92 11.89
CA LEU A 34 11.11 14.76 11.37
C LEU A 34 11.35 14.49 9.88
N PHE A 35 11.95 15.43 9.14
CA PHE A 35 12.20 15.30 7.70
C PHE A 35 13.69 15.43 7.33
N CYS A 36 14.55 15.69 8.31
CA CYS A 36 16.00 15.84 8.10
C CYS A 36 16.82 14.68 8.69
N SER A 37 16.18 13.65 9.25
CA SER A 37 16.89 12.42 9.67
C SER A 37 17.03 11.47 8.48
N LEU A 38 18.17 10.78 8.37
CA LEU A 38 18.41 9.75 7.33
C LEU A 38 17.27 8.72 7.26
N ASP A 39 16.63 8.44 8.40
CA ASP A 39 15.52 7.49 8.54
C ASP A 39 14.21 7.98 7.90
N THR A 40 14.07 9.30 7.66
CA THR A 40 12.84 9.93 7.17
C THR A 40 12.91 10.31 5.69
N VAL A 41 14.11 10.24 5.09
CA VAL A 41 14.36 10.55 3.68
C VAL A 41 13.51 9.67 2.77
N ASN A 42 13.20 8.43 3.14
CA ASN A 42 12.44 7.52 2.28
C ASN A 42 10.91 7.54 2.50
N LEU A 43 10.40 8.32 3.46
CA LEU A 43 8.96 8.30 3.80
C LEU A 43 8.07 8.66 2.60
N PRO A 44 8.33 9.74 1.85
CA PRO A 44 7.39 10.16 0.80
C PRO A 44 7.40 9.21 -0.41
N PRO A 45 8.54 8.69 -0.87
CA PRO A 45 8.57 7.59 -1.85
C PRO A 45 7.87 6.31 -1.39
N MET A 46 8.03 5.90 -0.11
CA MET A 46 7.37 4.70 0.42
C MET A 46 5.85 4.86 0.44
N MET A 47 5.34 6.04 0.80
CA MET A 47 3.91 6.32 0.71
C MET A 47 3.42 6.34 -0.74
N GLY A 48 4.18 6.95 -1.66
CA GLY A 48 3.82 6.95 -3.08
C GLY A 48 3.71 5.53 -3.66
N ARG A 49 4.61 4.64 -3.24
CA ARG A 49 4.56 3.21 -3.56
C ARG A 49 3.35 2.50 -2.94
N ALA A 50 3.07 2.75 -1.66
CA ALA A 50 1.93 2.14 -0.95
C ALA A 50 0.59 2.51 -1.63
N ASP A 51 0.46 3.79 -1.97
CA ASP A 51 -0.70 4.35 -2.64
C ASP A 51 -0.93 3.76 -4.03
N ALA A 52 0.14 3.65 -4.83
CA ALA A 52 0.08 3.01 -6.14
C ALA A 52 -0.31 1.52 -6.03
N ALA A 53 0.20 0.82 -5.02
CA ALA A 53 -0.14 -0.59 -4.79
C ALA A 53 -1.61 -0.77 -4.38
N PHE A 54 -2.12 0.11 -3.52
CA PHE A 54 -3.52 0.09 -3.10
C PHE A 54 -4.47 0.38 -4.27
N GLU A 55 -4.16 1.35 -5.13
CA GLU A 55 -5.00 1.64 -6.30
C GLU A 55 -5.04 0.48 -7.30
N ALA A 56 -3.89 -0.17 -7.52
CA ALA A 56 -3.84 -1.39 -8.33
C ALA A 56 -4.65 -2.53 -7.70
N ALA A 57 -4.63 -2.69 -6.37
CA ALA A 57 -5.47 -3.64 -5.65
C ALA A 57 -6.96 -3.34 -5.82
N LEU A 58 -7.35 -2.06 -5.69
CA LEU A 58 -8.72 -1.62 -5.88
C LEU A 58 -9.23 -1.93 -7.29
N ARG A 59 -8.40 -1.72 -8.31
CA ARG A 59 -8.72 -2.04 -9.71
C ARG A 59 -9.08 -3.52 -9.93
N ILE A 60 -8.38 -4.44 -9.24
CA ILE A 60 -8.70 -5.88 -9.30
C ILE A 60 -10.11 -6.15 -8.77
N VAL A 61 -10.47 -5.51 -7.66
CA VAL A 61 -11.76 -5.73 -6.96
C VAL A 61 -12.93 -5.03 -7.65
N GLU A 62 -12.67 -3.88 -8.27
CA GLU A 62 -13.66 -3.13 -9.05
C GLU A 62 -14.01 -3.82 -10.38
N ASN A 63 -13.17 -4.71 -10.90
CA ASN A 63 -13.41 -5.41 -12.16
C ASN A 63 -14.75 -6.18 -12.15
N SER A 64 -15.68 -5.76 -12.99
CA SER A 64 -17.01 -6.37 -13.10
C SER A 64 -16.99 -7.78 -13.69
N GLY A 65 -15.96 -8.13 -14.46
CA GLY A 65 -15.78 -9.45 -15.06
C GLY A 65 -14.92 -10.40 -14.23
N PHE A 66 -14.74 -10.15 -12.93
CA PHE A 66 -13.87 -10.96 -12.09
C PHE A 66 -14.26 -12.45 -12.07
N PHE A 67 -15.56 -12.75 -12.04
CA PHE A 67 -16.09 -14.12 -12.05
C PHE A 67 -16.32 -14.70 -13.44
N ASP A 68 -16.04 -13.94 -14.51
CA ASP A 68 -15.98 -14.48 -15.87
C ASP A 68 -14.65 -15.20 -16.14
N LEU A 69 -13.65 -15.01 -15.26
CA LEU A 69 -12.34 -15.66 -15.29
C LEU A 69 -12.43 -17.13 -14.83
N ASN A 70 -11.54 -17.96 -15.37
CA ASN A 70 -11.41 -19.34 -14.90
C ASN A 70 -10.77 -19.42 -13.49
N ASP A 71 -10.85 -20.58 -12.84
CA ASP A 71 -10.38 -20.74 -11.45
C ASP A 71 -8.88 -20.44 -11.29
N GLU A 72 -8.04 -20.80 -12.26
CA GLU A 72 -6.59 -20.52 -12.22
C GLU A 72 -6.30 -19.01 -12.35
N GLU A 73 -7.05 -18.34 -13.21
CA GLU A 73 -6.99 -16.88 -13.39
C GLU A 73 -7.48 -16.14 -12.15
N ARG A 74 -8.60 -16.55 -11.55
CA ARG A 74 -9.10 -15.97 -10.29
C ARG A 74 -8.10 -16.17 -9.16
N LEU A 75 -7.48 -17.35 -9.07
CA LEU A 75 -6.43 -17.63 -8.09
C LEU A 75 -5.21 -16.74 -8.28
N ALA A 76 -4.76 -16.56 -9.52
CA ALA A 76 -3.66 -15.64 -9.84
C ALA A 76 -4.02 -14.20 -9.44
N ARG A 77 -5.26 -13.75 -9.69
CA ARG A 77 -5.74 -12.44 -9.27
C ARG A 77 -5.76 -12.28 -7.76
N TYR A 78 -6.22 -13.29 -7.00
CA TYR A 78 -6.17 -13.25 -5.53
C TYR A 78 -4.74 -13.18 -4.98
N ARG A 79 -3.81 -13.92 -5.59
CA ARG A 79 -2.38 -13.85 -5.22
C ARG A 79 -1.79 -12.47 -5.50
N THR A 80 -2.11 -11.87 -6.64
CA THR A 80 -1.67 -10.51 -6.99
C THR A 80 -2.28 -9.48 -6.05
N LEU A 81 -3.58 -9.57 -5.77
CA LEU A 81 -4.27 -8.72 -4.82
C LEU A 81 -3.59 -8.78 -3.44
N ARG A 82 -3.32 -9.99 -2.94
CA ARG A 82 -2.60 -10.19 -1.68
C ARG A 82 -1.23 -9.53 -1.70
N LYS A 83 -0.42 -9.76 -2.74
CA LYS A 83 0.92 -9.14 -2.88
C LYS A 83 0.87 -7.61 -2.85
N LEU A 84 -0.09 -7.01 -3.54
CA LEU A 84 -0.26 -5.55 -3.58
C LEU A 84 -0.67 -5.00 -2.21
N LEU A 85 -1.60 -5.67 -1.52
CA LEU A 85 -2.03 -5.29 -0.16
C LEU A 85 -0.93 -5.47 0.88
N THR A 86 -0.13 -6.55 0.80
CA THR A 86 1.06 -6.73 1.64
C THR A 86 2.04 -5.59 1.41
N CYS A 87 2.32 -5.22 0.16
CA CYS A 87 3.21 -4.11 -0.16
C CYS A 87 2.70 -2.77 0.39
N ALA A 88 1.39 -2.49 0.25
CA ALA A 88 0.78 -1.30 0.82
C ALA A 88 0.90 -1.28 2.36
N ARG A 89 0.59 -2.41 3.02
CA ARG A 89 0.69 -2.55 4.48
C ARG A 89 2.11 -2.36 4.99
N GLU A 90 3.09 -3.07 4.45
CA GLU A 90 4.48 -3.01 4.92
C GLU A 90 5.05 -1.59 4.84
N ASN A 91 4.75 -0.88 3.74
CA ASN A 91 5.16 0.50 3.60
C ASN A 91 4.49 1.39 4.66
N VAL A 92 3.17 1.27 4.88
CA VAL A 92 2.46 2.08 5.89
C VAL A 92 2.85 1.73 7.33
N GLU A 93 3.10 0.45 7.64
CA GLU A 93 3.61 0.02 8.95
C GLU A 93 4.99 0.63 9.24
N ALA A 94 5.87 0.65 8.25
CA ALA A 94 7.17 1.32 8.36
C ALA A 94 7.02 2.83 8.61
N LEU A 95 6.08 3.50 7.94
CA LEU A 95 5.76 4.91 8.20
C LEU A 95 5.28 5.13 9.65
N SER A 96 4.40 4.26 10.14
CA SER A 96 3.88 4.33 11.53
C SER A 96 4.99 4.12 12.56
N ALA A 97 5.98 3.27 12.29
CA ALA A 97 7.10 3.01 13.20
C ALA A 97 8.05 4.22 13.30
N LEU A 98 8.22 4.97 12.21
CA LEU A 98 9.08 6.15 12.13
C LEU A 98 8.45 7.41 12.76
N GLN A 99 7.12 7.43 12.93
CA GLN A 99 6.36 8.58 13.42
C GLN A 99 6.33 8.80 14.95
N LYS A 100 7.13 8.07 15.72
CA LYS A 100 7.13 8.10 17.20
C LYS A 100 7.43 9.48 17.85
N SER A 101 7.66 10.54 17.09
CA SER A 101 8.17 11.83 17.60
C SER A 101 7.24 13.05 17.54
N GLY A 102 5.93 12.96 17.24
CA GLY A 102 5.07 14.11 17.61
C GLY A 102 3.67 14.27 17.05
N LYS A 103 3.25 13.55 16.02
CA LYS A 103 1.86 13.60 15.53
C LYS A 103 1.41 12.18 15.17
N ARG A 104 0.45 11.65 15.94
CA ARG A 104 -0.24 10.40 15.61
C ARG A 104 -1.04 10.63 14.33
N MET A 105 -0.48 10.32 13.16
CA MET A 105 -1.34 10.11 11.99
C MET A 105 -2.00 8.73 12.14
N SER A 106 -3.17 8.57 11.53
CA SER A 106 -3.98 7.34 11.48
C SER A 106 -3.33 6.19 10.67
N PHE A 107 -2.01 6.22 10.45
CA PHE A 107 -1.31 5.16 9.72
C PHE A 107 -1.46 3.79 10.34
N GLY A 108 -1.65 3.72 11.66
CA GLY A 108 -1.98 2.46 12.33
C GLY A 108 -3.31 1.87 11.88
N GLU A 109 -4.33 2.70 11.71
CA GLU A 109 -5.67 2.28 11.25
C GLU A 109 -5.62 1.88 9.77
N LEU A 110 -4.89 2.65 8.96
CA LEU A 110 -4.66 2.36 7.54
C LEU A 110 -3.93 1.02 7.35
N ALA A 111 -2.86 0.79 8.12
CA ALA A 111 -2.12 -0.49 8.10
C ALA A 111 -2.99 -1.66 8.57
N GLN A 112 -3.82 -1.46 9.60
CA GLN A 112 -4.76 -2.48 10.07
C GLN A 112 -5.80 -2.82 9.00
N ALA A 113 -6.34 -1.82 8.31
CA ALA A 113 -7.30 -2.03 7.23
C ALA A 113 -6.67 -2.79 6.05
N TYR A 114 -5.45 -2.43 5.63
CA TYR A 114 -4.70 -3.21 4.64
C TYR A 114 -4.42 -4.64 5.10
N GLY A 115 -4.08 -4.84 6.39
CA GLY A 115 -3.88 -6.16 6.96
C GLY A 115 -5.14 -7.02 7.03
N TYR A 116 -6.30 -6.41 7.25
CA TYR A 116 -7.58 -7.09 7.19
C TYR A 116 -7.89 -7.58 5.76
N LEU A 117 -7.71 -6.71 4.77
CA LEU A 117 -7.90 -7.06 3.35
C LEU A 117 -6.90 -8.11 2.87
N GLU A 118 -5.64 -8.01 3.28
CA GLU A 118 -4.62 -9.02 2.99
C GLU A 118 -5.05 -10.40 3.50
N ARG A 119 -5.56 -10.48 4.75
CA ARG A 119 -6.05 -11.75 5.31
C ARG A 119 -7.23 -12.30 4.53
N ILE A 120 -8.21 -11.48 4.16
CA ILE A 120 -9.34 -11.93 3.34
C ILE A 120 -8.86 -12.45 1.99
N SER A 121 -7.94 -11.74 1.32
CA SER A 121 -7.36 -12.20 0.05
C SER A 121 -6.59 -13.52 0.21
N GLY A 122 -5.96 -13.75 1.37
CA GLY A 122 -5.33 -15.03 1.73
C GLY A 122 -6.35 -16.15 1.87
N VAL A 123 -7.47 -15.90 2.56
CA VAL A 123 -8.58 -16.87 2.67
C VAL A 123 -9.13 -17.25 1.29
N LEU A 124 -9.31 -16.26 0.40
CA LEU A 124 -9.76 -16.51 -0.98
C LEU A 124 -8.74 -17.35 -1.78
N CYS A 125 -7.43 -17.09 -1.62
CA CYS A 125 -6.39 -17.91 -2.22
C CYS A 125 -6.46 -19.37 -1.73
N ASP A 126 -6.51 -19.56 -0.42
CA ASP A 126 -6.49 -20.89 0.20
C ASP A 126 -7.76 -21.68 -0.16
N PHE A 127 -8.90 -20.99 -0.20
CA PHE A 127 -10.18 -21.55 -0.61
C PHE A 127 -10.15 -22.06 -2.05
N LEU A 128 -9.75 -21.21 -2.99
CA LEU A 128 -9.76 -21.56 -4.41
C LEU A 128 -8.67 -22.59 -4.75
N GLN A 129 -7.49 -22.51 -4.12
CA GLN A 129 -6.46 -23.54 -4.23
C GLN A 129 -6.99 -24.90 -3.74
N SER A 130 -7.69 -24.93 -2.60
CA SER A 130 -8.27 -26.18 -2.07
C SER A 130 -9.33 -26.75 -3.01
N GLN A 131 -10.15 -25.91 -3.65
CA GLN A 131 -11.12 -26.37 -4.65
C GLN A 131 -10.43 -27.00 -5.86
N ILE A 132 -9.41 -26.33 -6.41
CA ILE A 132 -8.60 -26.85 -7.52
C ILE A 132 -7.96 -28.19 -7.15
N ASP A 133 -7.38 -28.29 -5.95
CA ASP A 133 -6.73 -29.51 -5.47
C ASP A 133 -7.72 -30.67 -5.31
N VAL A 134 -8.93 -30.42 -4.80
CA VAL A 134 -10.00 -31.42 -4.68
C VAL A 134 -10.49 -31.87 -6.06
N MET A 135 -10.65 -30.96 -7.01
CA MET A 135 -11.04 -31.29 -8.38
C MET A 135 -9.97 -32.13 -9.10
N ASN A 136 -8.70 -31.83 -8.84
CA ASN A 136 -7.55 -32.58 -9.36
C ASN A 136 -7.28 -33.89 -8.60
N PHE A 137 -7.87 -34.06 -7.42
CA PHE A 137 -7.77 -35.29 -6.64
C PHE A 137 -8.55 -36.43 -7.32
N SER A 138 -7.87 -37.15 -8.20
CA SER A 138 -8.37 -38.39 -8.79
C SER A 138 -8.47 -39.49 -7.72
N GLY A 139 -9.66 -39.63 -7.13
CA GLY A 139 -10.00 -40.56 -6.05
C GLY A 139 -9.89 -42.06 -6.39
N ARG A 140 -8.75 -42.54 -6.90
CA ARG A 140 -8.52 -43.98 -7.15
C ARG A 140 -8.46 -44.82 -5.86
N ARG A 141 -8.41 -44.22 -4.66
CA ARG A 141 -8.36 -44.95 -3.38
C ARG A 141 -9.49 -44.66 -2.39
N PHE A 142 -10.30 -43.62 -2.59
CA PHE A 142 -11.44 -43.33 -1.73
C PHE A 142 -12.72 -43.54 -2.54
N GLY A 143 -13.33 -44.71 -2.37
CA GLY A 143 -14.47 -45.15 -3.16
C GLY A 143 -15.67 -44.21 -3.06
N ARG A 144 -16.17 -43.78 -4.22
CA ARG A 144 -17.58 -43.59 -4.65
C ARG A 144 -18.61 -42.95 -3.69
N ASN A 145 -18.22 -42.35 -2.58
CA ASN A 145 -19.13 -41.73 -1.60
C ASN A 145 -18.89 -40.23 -1.35
N THR A 146 -17.95 -39.60 -2.05
CA THR A 146 -17.96 -38.13 -2.19
C THR A 146 -18.93 -37.76 -3.31
N ALA A 147 -20.21 -38.11 -3.14
CA ALA A 147 -21.25 -37.45 -3.90
C ALA A 147 -21.10 -35.96 -3.56
N HIS A 148 -20.77 -35.14 -4.57
CA HIS A 148 -20.88 -33.70 -4.43
C HIS A 148 -22.27 -33.42 -3.86
N PRO A 149 -22.39 -32.74 -2.71
CA PRO A 149 -23.68 -32.40 -2.18
C PRO A 149 -24.32 -31.42 -3.18
N GLU A 150 -25.09 -31.98 -4.12
CA GLU A 150 -26.09 -31.26 -4.88
C GLU A 150 -27.16 -30.86 -3.88
N THR A 151 -27.03 -29.65 -3.35
CA THR A 151 -28.10 -28.68 -3.07
C THR A 151 -27.72 -27.80 -1.88
N VAL A 152 -28.00 -26.51 -2.08
CA VAL A 152 -27.97 -25.39 -1.13
C VAL A 152 -26.59 -24.78 -0.86
N SER A 153 -26.33 -23.46 -0.96
CA SER A 153 -26.97 -22.30 -1.61
C SER A 153 -26.17 -21.10 -1.07
N ALA A 154 -25.01 -20.83 -1.67
CA ALA A 154 -24.14 -19.67 -1.49
C ALA A 154 -22.84 -20.07 -2.16
N ASP A 155 -22.31 -19.26 -3.08
CA ASP A 155 -20.94 -19.44 -3.54
C ASP A 155 -20.05 -18.74 -2.50
N PRO A 156 -19.42 -19.48 -1.56
CA PRO A 156 -18.67 -18.87 -0.47
C PRO A 156 -17.48 -18.05 -0.98
N GLU A 157 -16.93 -18.36 -2.16
CA GLU A 157 -15.91 -17.52 -2.81
C GLU A 157 -16.50 -16.14 -3.12
N LEU A 158 -17.65 -16.14 -3.79
CA LEU A 158 -18.38 -14.93 -4.18
C LEU A 158 -18.79 -14.10 -2.96
N ASP A 159 -19.26 -14.74 -1.89
CA ASP A 159 -19.69 -14.03 -0.68
C ASP A 159 -18.50 -13.39 0.06
N ILE A 160 -17.37 -14.10 0.19
CA ILE A 160 -16.16 -13.55 0.79
C ILE A 160 -15.60 -12.42 -0.08
N PHE A 161 -15.61 -12.58 -1.40
CA PHE A 161 -15.17 -11.54 -2.34
C PHE A 161 -16.07 -10.31 -2.27
N ARG A 162 -17.40 -10.48 -2.22
CA ARG A 162 -18.35 -9.38 -2.05
C ARG A 162 -18.12 -8.64 -0.74
N LEU A 163 -17.91 -9.36 0.36
CA LEU A 163 -17.59 -8.73 1.65
C LEU A 163 -16.32 -7.88 1.57
N MET A 164 -15.27 -8.39 0.93
CA MET A 164 -14.04 -7.65 0.70
C MET A 164 -14.27 -6.41 -0.17
N LYS A 165 -15.05 -6.56 -1.25
CA LYS A 165 -15.40 -5.49 -2.19
C LYS A 165 -16.23 -4.40 -1.51
N ASP A 166 -17.26 -4.77 -0.76
CA ASP A 166 -18.14 -3.85 -0.06
C ASP A 166 -17.38 -3.11 1.04
N PHE A 167 -16.47 -3.78 1.75
CA PHE A 167 -15.58 -3.12 2.71
C PHE A 167 -14.67 -2.10 2.01
N LEU A 168 -14.01 -2.51 0.91
CA LEU A 168 -13.11 -1.63 0.15
C LEU A 168 -13.83 -0.40 -0.42
N LEU A 169 -14.99 -0.61 -1.06
CA LEU A 169 -15.76 0.46 -1.68
C LEU A 169 -16.46 1.33 -0.66
N GLY A 170 -17.01 0.73 0.41
CA GLY A 170 -17.66 1.45 1.50
C GLY A 170 -16.72 2.28 2.36
N GLN A 171 -15.42 2.03 2.30
CA GLN A 171 -14.38 2.78 3.03
C GLN A 171 -13.49 3.60 2.08
N LYS A 172 -13.72 3.55 0.77
CA LYS A 172 -12.87 4.20 -0.25
C LYS A 172 -12.66 5.69 0.02
N ASP A 173 -13.73 6.42 0.33
CA ASP A 173 -13.66 7.85 0.63
C ASP A 173 -12.80 8.12 1.87
N GLU A 174 -12.86 7.25 2.87
CA GLU A 174 -12.05 7.36 4.08
C GLU A 174 -10.57 7.08 3.79
N PHE A 175 -10.26 6.04 3.01
CA PHE A 175 -8.90 5.78 2.51
C PHE A 175 -8.34 6.99 1.74
N ASP A 176 -9.13 7.56 0.82
CA ASP A 176 -8.70 8.70 0.01
C ASP A 176 -8.53 9.98 0.85
N ASN A 177 -9.39 10.18 1.86
CA ASN A 177 -9.24 11.27 2.82
C ASN A 177 -7.96 11.13 3.63
N LEU A 178 -7.66 9.96 4.19
CA LEU A 178 -6.42 9.71 4.96
C LEU A 178 -5.18 9.93 4.10
N ARG A 179 -5.16 9.43 2.86
CA ARG A 179 -4.08 9.68 1.88
C ARG A 179 -3.97 11.15 1.52
N GLY A 180 -5.10 11.85 1.37
CA GLY A 180 -5.17 13.28 1.08
C GLY A 180 -4.65 14.14 2.23
N GLU A 181 -5.00 13.83 3.47
CA GLU A 181 -4.50 14.50 4.66
C GLU A 181 -2.98 14.35 4.78
N PHE A 182 -2.44 13.17 4.54
CA PHE A 182 -1.00 12.97 4.52
C PHE A 182 -0.30 13.87 3.49
N ARG A 183 -0.80 13.87 2.24
CA ARG A 183 -0.22 14.70 1.16
C ARG A 183 -0.23 16.19 1.51
N LYS A 184 -1.27 16.68 2.19
CA LYS A 184 -1.36 18.09 2.66
C LYS A 184 -0.33 18.43 3.75
N LEU A 185 0.16 17.44 4.49
CA LEU A 185 1.16 17.61 5.54
C LEU A 185 2.59 17.60 5.00
N LEU A 186 2.82 17.20 3.74
CA LEU A 186 4.13 17.18 3.12
C LEU A 186 4.56 18.58 2.64
N PRO A 187 5.81 19.00 2.90
CA PRO A 187 6.37 20.18 2.26
C PRO A 187 6.54 19.94 0.74
N ALA A 188 6.57 21.02 -0.05
CA ALA A 188 6.56 20.95 -1.52
C ALA A 188 7.63 20.01 -2.12
N GLN A 189 8.85 20.04 -1.58
CA GLN A 189 9.95 19.18 -2.04
C GLN A 189 9.68 17.68 -1.78
N GLU A 190 9.05 17.34 -0.66
CA GLU A 190 8.71 15.95 -0.34
C GLU A 190 7.47 15.48 -1.10
N LEU A 191 6.54 16.39 -1.38
CA LEU A 191 5.41 16.13 -2.26
C LEU A 191 5.86 15.79 -3.69
N GLU A 192 6.88 16.48 -4.22
CA GLU A 192 7.49 16.13 -5.51
C GLU A 192 8.08 14.72 -5.51
N ARG A 193 8.77 14.34 -4.43
CA ARG A 193 9.36 13.00 -4.28
C ARG A 193 8.30 11.91 -4.16
N TYR A 194 7.22 12.19 -3.42
CA TYR A 194 6.03 11.33 -3.38
C TYR A 194 5.41 11.16 -4.78
N ASN A 195 5.14 12.27 -5.48
CA ASN A 195 4.48 12.25 -6.79
C ASN A 195 5.32 11.50 -7.82
N LYS A 196 6.65 11.68 -7.78
CA LYS A 196 7.58 10.96 -8.63
C LYS A 196 7.47 9.45 -8.39
N ALA A 197 7.63 9.01 -7.14
CA ALA A 197 7.53 7.59 -6.81
C ALA A 197 6.16 7.00 -7.19
N TYR A 198 5.08 7.69 -6.85
CA TYR A 198 3.73 7.27 -7.21
C TYR A 198 3.58 7.11 -8.73
N SER A 199 4.00 8.10 -9.54
CA SER A 199 3.93 8.00 -11.01
C SER A 199 4.82 6.91 -11.61
N GLU A 200 5.93 6.55 -10.96
CA GLU A 200 6.79 5.43 -11.37
C GLU A 200 6.17 4.06 -11.05
N TYR A 201 5.50 3.92 -9.91
CA TYR A 201 4.92 2.64 -9.47
C TYR A 201 3.52 2.35 -10.01
N VAL A 202 2.71 3.38 -10.30
CA VAL A 202 1.37 3.21 -10.89
C VAL A 202 1.39 2.32 -12.15
N PRO A 203 2.22 2.57 -13.19
CA PRO A 203 2.21 1.72 -14.38
C PRO A 203 2.68 0.29 -14.08
N LEU A 204 3.65 0.12 -13.17
CA LEU A 204 4.16 -1.19 -12.78
C LEU A 204 3.08 -2.03 -12.09
N TYR A 205 2.40 -1.45 -11.10
CA TYR A 205 1.37 -2.17 -10.35
C TYR A 205 0.07 -2.32 -11.14
N THR A 206 -0.27 -1.37 -12.02
CA THR A 206 -1.39 -1.53 -12.95
C THR A 206 -1.11 -2.67 -13.92
N ALA A 207 0.10 -2.77 -14.47
CA ALA A 207 0.48 -3.90 -15.33
C ALA A 207 0.38 -5.23 -14.58
N MET A 208 0.82 -5.30 -13.32
CA MET A 208 0.62 -6.49 -12.48
C MET A 208 -0.86 -6.81 -12.24
N ALA A 209 -1.68 -5.78 -11.99
CA ALA A 209 -3.11 -5.92 -11.74
C ALA A 209 -3.91 -6.31 -12.98
N ASP A 210 -3.42 -5.99 -14.18
CA ASP A 210 -4.07 -6.29 -15.46
C ASP A 210 -3.50 -7.54 -16.13
N ALA A 211 -2.26 -7.94 -15.83
CA ALA A 211 -1.58 -9.09 -16.44
C ALA A 211 -2.50 -10.32 -16.41
N PRO A 212 -2.82 -10.94 -17.56
CA PRO A 212 -3.47 -12.24 -17.54
C PRO A 212 -2.57 -13.21 -16.76
N SER A 213 -3.15 -14.24 -16.16
CA SER A 213 -2.39 -15.32 -15.52
C SER A 213 -1.47 -15.93 -16.57
N ALA A 214 -0.27 -15.38 -16.73
CA ALA A 214 0.82 -16.05 -17.40
C ALA A 214 1.10 -17.23 -16.49
N ALA A 215 0.70 -18.40 -16.98
CA ALA A 215 0.91 -19.69 -16.36
C ALA A 215 2.29 -19.76 -15.72
N ALA A 216 2.34 -20.49 -14.61
CA ALA A 216 3.49 -20.92 -13.83
C ALA A 216 4.78 -21.25 -14.61
N GLU A 217 5.42 -20.26 -15.21
CA GLU A 217 6.72 -20.36 -15.88
C GLU A 217 7.62 -19.27 -15.29
N GLU A 218 8.14 -19.54 -14.09
CA GLU A 218 9.48 -19.11 -13.64
C GLU A 218 9.86 -19.70 -12.25
N GLU A 219 9.39 -20.90 -11.90
CA GLU A 219 10.08 -21.78 -10.94
C GLU A 219 10.49 -23.05 -11.67
N GLY A 220 11.39 -22.90 -12.63
CA GLY A 220 11.71 -24.04 -13.51
C GLY A 220 12.84 -23.86 -14.49
N GLU A 221 13.68 -22.83 -14.43
CA GLU A 221 14.93 -22.84 -15.20
C GLU A 221 16.13 -22.28 -14.42
N ARG A 222 16.92 -23.24 -13.92
CA ARG A 222 18.37 -23.25 -13.62
C ARG A 222 18.82 -22.99 -12.19
#